data_AF-A0A2K1PF47-F1
#
_entry.id   AF-A0A2K1PF47-F1
#
_cell.length_a   1.000
_cell.length_b   1.000
_cell.length_c   1.000
_cell.angle_alpha   90.00
_cell.angle_beta   90.00
_cell.angle_gamma   90.00
#
_symmetry.space_group_name_H-M   'P 1'
#
loop_
_entity.id
_entity.type
_entity.pdbx_description
1 polymer ?
#
loop_
_entity_poly.entity_id
_entity_poly.type
_entity_poly.pdbx_seq_one_letter_code
_entity_poly.pdbx_strand_id
1 'polypeptide(L)'
;MEELIKFAENYLNKYKNFLAEEFQHFFFGTVYDSEDKFPVYCIFIDEDGRVFETFGPDKPGKVMSVLYPTYYNDSDILVNKYTELSRQYNKIVQPNTAFGIVQSPFKITSYRVWGNERLIKKLIFSEKLKGEEYISLHQNITDEKLKFIIEHYKQWDDDIFYFPYLKDIHVLFRVPDYISSSEVSIYIEIGRILKEKVLQRYDFLENSYKLPEMKVKTPALAVFKVPADRILDVDFKSIYDQVIKKTAKIVEQINEIEIEL
;
A
#
# COMPACT_ATOMS: atom_id res chain seq x y z
N MET A 1 14.69 14.64 -18.42
CA MET A 1 14.78 14.88 -16.96
C MET A 1 15.00 16.36 -16.67
N GLU A 2 15.96 17.01 -17.33
CA GLU A 2 16.19 18.47 -17.20
C GLU A 2 14.93 19.31 -17.48
N GLU A 3 14.17 19.00 -18.52
CA GLU A 3 12.93 19.73 -18.86
C GLU A 3 11.86 19.62 -17.76
N LEU A 4 11.72 18.44 -17.14
CA LEU A 4 10.81 18.22 -16.03
C LEU A 4 11.23 19.02 -14.79
N ILE A 5 12.54 19.06 -14.48
CA ILE A 5 13.09 19.85 -13.37
C ILE A 5 12.80 21.34 -13.62
N LYS A 6 13.11 21.83 -14.82
CA LYS A 6 12.86 23.23 -15.19
C LYS A 6 11.36 23.58 -15.14
N PHE A 7 10.49 22.67 -15.57
CA PHE A 7 9.04 22.84 -15.44
C PHE A 7 8.63 22.92 -13.97
N ALA A 8 9.12 22.01 -13.13
CA ALA A 8 8.83 21.95 -11.70
C ALA A 8 9.26 23.23 -10.97
N GLU A 9 10.48 23.71 -11.20
CA GLU A 9 11.00 24.96 -10.63
C GLU A 9 10.15 26.16 -11.04
N ASN A 10 9.82 26.28 -12.33
CA ASN A 10 8.94 27.35 -12.82
C ASN A 10 7.55 27.26 -12.19
N TYR A 11 7.01 26.06 -12.01
CA TYR A 11 5.69 25.85 -11.43
C TYR A 11 5.65 26.18 -9.94
N LEU A 12 6.67 25.77 -9.16
CA LEU A 12 6.82 26.17 -7.76
C LEU A 12 6.98 27.69 -7.62
N ASN A 13 7.84 28.29 -8.44
CA ASN A 13 8.06 29.74 -8.42
C ASN A 13 6.80 30.54 -8.77
N LYS A 14 5.99 30.06 -9.72
CA LYS A 14 4.69 30.66 -10.07
C LYS A 14 3.77 30.78 -8.85
N TYR A 15 3.75 29.77 -7.98
CA TYR A 15 2.86 29.73 -6.82
C TYR A 15 3.52 30.17 -5.50
N LYS A 16 4.82 30.53 -5.51
CA LYS A 16 5.61 30.83 -4.30
C LYS A 16 4.90 31.75 -3.31
N ASN A 17 4.26 32.82 -3.77
CA ASN A 17 3.56 33.80 -2.91
C ASN A 17 2.27 33.26 -2.26
N PHE A 18 1.79 32.10 -2.68
CA PHE A 18 0.62 31.42 -2.12
C PHE A 18 0.99 30.17 -1.32
N LEU A 19 2.25 29.77 -1.35
CA LEU A 19 2.78 28.64 -0.58
C LEU A 19 3.28 29.16 0.76
N ALA A 20 2.91 28.49 1.85
CA ALA A 20 3.25 28.94 3.20
C ALA A 20 4.73 28.65 3.51
N GLU A 21 5.51 29.67 3.89
CA GLU A 21 6.97 29.54 4.03
C GLU A 21 7.41 28.54 5.11
N GLU A 22 6.53 28.24 6.08
CA GLU A 22 6.81 27.25 7.13
C GLU A 22 6.85 25.81 6.63
N PHE A 23 6.29 25.51 5.45
CA PHE A 23 6.26 24.17 4.90
C PHE A 23 7.28 23.99 3.77
N GLN A 24 7.90 22.81 3.75
CA GLN A 24 8.67 22.42 2.60
C GLN A 24 7.73 21.95 1.48
N HIS A 25 7.89 22.53 0.30
CA HIS A 25 7.07 22.23 -0.88
C HIS A 25 7.86 21.42 -1.91
N PHE A 26 7.17 20.52 -2.58
CA PHE A 26 7.70 19.75 -3.69
C PHE A 26 6.70 19.76 -4.83
N PHE A 27 7.19 20.02 -6.04
CA PHE A 27 6.49 19.54 -7.22
C PHE A 27 6.60 18.02 -7.24
N PHE A 28 5.51 17.34 -7.56
CA PHE A 28 5.55 15.89 -7.78
C PHE A 28 5.05 15.53 -9.19
N GLY A 29 5.64 14.48 -9.73
CA GLY A 29 5.06 13.68 -10.79
C GLY A 29 4.84 12.26 -10.28
N THR A 30 3.67 11.70 -10.50
CA THR A 30 3.39 10.30 -10.14
C THR A 30 2.98 9.53 -11.38
N VAL A 31 3.43 8.27 -11.47
CA VAL A 31 2.98 7.29 -12.45
C VAL A 31 2.41 6.10 -11.69
N TYR A 32 1.21 5.70 -12.05
CA TYR A 32 0.51 4.58 -11.42
C TYR A 32 -0.22 3.75 -12.48
N ASP A 33 -0.44 2.48 -12.18
CA ASP A 33 -1.24 1.59 -13.01
C ASP A 33 -2.73 1.91 -12.86
N SER A 34 -3.43 2.12 -13.98
CA SER A 34 -4.88 2.42 -13.98
C SER A 34 -5.72 1.28 -13.41
N GLU A 35 -5.22 0.04 -13.47
CA GLU A 35 -5.84 -1.15 -12.90
C GLU A 35 -5.45 -1.42 -11.44
N ASP A 36 -4.54 -0.62 -10.88
CA ASP A 36 -4.05 -0.70 -9.50
C ASP A 36 -3.36 -2.05 -9.16
N LYS A 37 -2.68 -2.68 -10.13
CA LYS A 37 -2.01 -4.00 -9.97
C LYS A 37 -0.50 -3.91 -9.77
N PHE A 38 0.04 -2.70 -9.70
CA PHE A 38 1.46 -2.46 -9.49
C PHE A 38 1.67 -1.24 -8.57
N PRO A 39 2.74 -1.21 -7.74
CA PRO A 39 3.01 -0.06 -6.90
C PRO A 39 3.18 1.23 -7.70
N VAL A 40 3.06 2.35 -7.00
CA VAL A 40 3.11 3.70 -7.55
C VAL A 40 4.56 4.20 -7.57
N TYR A 41 4.96 4.78 -8.69
CA TYR A 41 6.23 5.49 -8.82
C TYR A 41 5.99 7.00 -8.70
N CYS A 42 6.84 7.68 -7.94
CA CYS A 42 6.77 9.12 -7.75
C CYS A 42 8.15 9.75 -7.90
N ILE A 43 8.17 10.96 -8.46
CA ILE A 43 9.32 11.86 -8.47
C ILE A 43 8.93 13.14 -7.75
N PHE A 44 9.83 13.66 -6.92
CA PHE A 44 9.65 14.89 -6.15
C PHE A 44 10.82 15.82 -6.43
N ILE A 45 10.49 17.08 -6.68
CA ILE A 45 11.44 18.12 -7.08
C ILE A 45 11.17 19.33 -6.20
N ASP A 46 12.19 19.80 -5.48
CA ASP A 46 12.06 21.01 -4.66
C ASP A 46 12.41 22.29 -5.43
N GLU A 47 12.32 23.42 -4.73
CA GLU A 47 12.58 24.76 -5.28
C GLU A 47 14.02 24.96 -5.77
N ASP A 48 14.98 24.15 -5.28
CA ASP A 48 16.38 24.19 -5.67
C ASP A 48 16.69 23.20 -6.82
N GLY A 49 15.65 22.60 -7.42
CA GLY A 49 15.77 21.61 -8.49
C GLY A 49 16.30 20.26 -8.01
N ARG A 50 16.37 20.02 -6.69
CA ARG A 50 16.85 18.74 -6.15
C ARG A 50 15.76 17.70 -6.30
N VAL A 51 16.15 16.53 -6.80
CA VAL A 51 15.23 15.44 -7.13
C VAL A 51 15.42 14.27 -6.17
N PHE A 52 14.31 13.68 -5.73
CA PHE A 52 14.29 12.31 -5.22
C PHE A 52 13.07 11.57 -5.77
N GLU A 53 13.18 10.25 -5.80
CA GLU A 53 12.16 9.37 -6.37
C GLU A 53 11.78 8.32 -5.34
N THR A 54 10.53 7.85 -5.41
CA THR A 54 9.99 6.82 -4.53
C THR A 54 9.21 5.78 -5.31
N PHE A 55 9.16 4.57 -4.76
CA PHE A 55 8.31 3.49 -5.23
C PHE A 55 7.58 2.88 -4.04
N GLY A 56 6.25 2.93 -4.05
CA GLY A 56 5.44 2.65 -2.86
C GLY A 56 3.96 2.39 -3.17
N PRO A 57 3.11 2.19 -2.15
CA PRO A 57 1.73 1.72 -2.34
C PRO A 57 0.74 2.81 -2.79
N ASP A 58 1.02 4.07 -2.47
CA ASP A 58 0.03 5.12 -2.58
C ASP A 58 0.55 6.33 -3.35
N LYS A 59 -0.32 6.87 -4.20
CA LYS A 59 -0.12 8.17 -4.85
C LYS A 59 -0.32 9.31 -3.85
N PRO A 60 0.37 10.45 -4.02
CA PRO A 60 0.24 11.58 -3.10
C PRO A 60 -1.20 12.03 -2.85
N GLY A 61 -2.01 12.18 -3.90
CA GLY A 61 -3.41 12.59 -3.78
C GLY A 61 -4.34 11.62 -3.03
N LYS A 62 -3.86 10.46 -2.60
CA LYS A 62 -4.61 9.52 -1.74
C LYS A 62 -4.27 9.70 -0.25
N VAL A 63 -3.04 10.09 0.07
CA VAL A 63 -2.50 10.06 1.45
C VAL A 63 -2.12 11.44 1.99
N MET A 64 -2.08 12.46 1.12
CA MET A 64 -1.81 13.85 1.50
C MET A 64 -2.51 14.83 0.55
N SER A 65 -2.63 16.08 1.00
CA SER A 65 -3.22 17.15 0.19
C SER A 65 -2.34 17.49 -1.00
N VAL A 66 -2.95 17.54 -2.19
CA VAL A 66 -2.31 18.02 -3.41
C VAL A 66 -2.79 19.45 -3.68
N LEU A 67 -1.83 20.36 -3.72
CA LEU A 67 -2.01 21.77 -4.07
C LEU A 67 -1.77 21.95 -5.56
N TYR A 68 -2.52 22.87 -6.17
CA TYR A 68 -2.37 23.27 -7.57
C TYR A 68 -2.12 22.10 -8.54
N PRO A 69 -3.05 21.12 -8.64
CA PRO A 69 -2.94 20.03 -9.60
C PRO A 69 -2.67 20.55 -11.00
N THR A 70 -1.82 19.85 -11.75
CA THR A 70 -1.41 20.27 -13.09
C THR A 70 -1.22 19.09 -14.03
N TYR A 71 -0.93 19.42 -15.28
CA TYR A 71 -0.54 18.49 -16.32
C TYR A 71 0.85 18.85 -16.86
N TYR A 72 1.63 17.84 -17.18
CA TYR A 72 2.93 17.98 -17.85
C TYR A 72 2.91 17.12 -19.11
N ASN A 73 3.02 17.75 -20.27
CA ASN A 73 2.80 17.10 -21.57
C ASN A 73 3.85 16.01 -21.87
N ASP A 74 5.10 16.23 -21.47
CA ASP A 74 6.23 15.37 -21.87
C ASP A 74 6.55 14.30 -20.79
N SER A 75 5.51 13.62 -20.31
CA SER A 75 5.58 12.66 -19.21
C SER A 75 6.22 11.30 -19.58
N ASP A 76 6.54 11.09 -20.86
CA ASP A 76 7.06 9.82 -21.41
C ASP A 76 8.28 9.30 -20.66
N ILE A 77 9.17 10.19 -20.18
CA ILE A 77 10.34 9.77 -19.41
C ILE A 77 9.96 9.03 -18.11
N LEU A 78 8.89 9.47 -17.43
CA LEU A 78 8.42 8.83 -16.21
C LEU A 78 7.66 7.54 -16.53
N VAL A 79 6.85 7.56 -17.60
CA VAL A 79 6.08 6.40 -18.07
C VAL A 79 7.00 5.26 -18.51
N ASN A 80 8.05 5.57 -19.26
CA ASN A 80 9.04 4.59 -19.71
C ASN A 80 9.75 3.95 -18.52
N LYS A 81 10.22 4.76 -17.56
CA LYS A 81 10.86 4.26 -16.34
C LYS A 81 9.94 3.36 -15.52
N TYR A 82 8.67 3.75 -15.37
CA TYR A 82 7.66 2.93 -14.69
C TYR A 82 7.42 1.59 -15.38
N THR A 83 7.33 1.61 -16.71
CA THR A 83 7.11 0.42 -17.54
C THR A 83 8.33 -0.52 -17.51
N GLU A 84 9.54 0.02 -17.49
CA GLU A 84 10.76 -0.77 -17.32
C GLU A 84 10.81 -1.44 -15.94
N LEU A 85 10.47 -0.70 -14.88
CA LEU A 85 10.35 -1.25 -13.52
C LEU A 85 9.32 -2.39 -13.48
N SER A 86 8.15 -2.24 -14.11
CA SER A 86 7.13 -3.30 -14.11
C SER A 86 7.59 -4.56 -14.83
N ARG A 87 8.33 -4.43 -15.93
CA ARG A 87 8.87 -5.55 -16.70
C ARG A 87 9.86 -6.40 -15.90
N GLN A 88 10.64 -5.78 -15.00
CA GLN A 88 11.56 -6.52 -14.11
C GLN A 88 10.83 -7.53 -13.21
N TYR A 89 9.53 -7.29 -12.94
CA TYR A 89 8.67 -8.16 -12.14
C TYR A 89 7.63 -8.92 -12.98
N ASN A 90 7.79 -8.96 -14.31
CA ASN A 90 6.84 -9.58 -15.24
C ASN A 90 5.40 -9.03 -15.10
N LYS A 91 5.26 -7.75 -14.76
CA LYS A 91 3.95 -7.08 -14.64
C LYS A 91 3.65 -6.24 -15.88
N ILE A 92 2.44 -6.39 -16.39
CA ILE A 92 1.87 -5.55 -17.45
C ILE A 92 1.07 -4.44 -16.76
N VAL A 93 1.36 -3.19 -17.11
CA VAL A 93 0.74 -2.00 -16.52
C VAL A 93 0.09 -1.14 -17.59
N GLN A 94 -0.91 -0.35 -17.19
CA GLN A 94 -1.52 0.72 -17.98
C GLN A 94 -1.20 2.06 -17.29
N PRO A 95 -0.06 2.69 -17.62
CA PRO A 95 0.42 3.86 -16.90
C PRO A 95 -0.53 5.04 -17.05
N ASN A 96 -0.79 5.71 -15.93
CA ASN A 96 -1.45 7.01 -15.88
C ASN A 96 -0.61 7.94 -15.00
N THR A 97 -0.73 9.25 -15.24
CA THR A 97 0.12 10.25 -14.60
C THR A 97 -0.70 11.30 -13.86
N ALA A 98 -0.15 11.80 -12.76
CA ALA A 98 -0.68 13.00 -12.11
C ALA A 98 0.46 13.89 -11.63
N PHE A 99 0.20 15.20 -11.59
CA PHE A 99 1.18 16.20 -11.20
C PHE A 99 0.54 17.25 -10.30
N GLY A 100 1.38 17.93 -9.53
CA GLY A 100 0.96 19.04 -8.68
C GLY A 100 2.02 19.40 -7.67
N ILE A 101 1.61 20.10 -6.63
CA ILE A 101 2.47 20.47 -5.50
C ILE A 101 1.99 19.72 -4.27
N VAL A 102 2.94 19.19 -3.51
CA VAL A 102 2.71 18.63 -2.18
C VAL A 102 3.56 19.37 -1.17
N GLN A 103 3.16 19.33 0.09
CA GLN A 103 3.88 20.02 1.16
C GLN A 103 4.05 19.10 2.38
N SER A 104 5.04 19.42 3.22
CA SER A 104 5.18 18.79 4.52
C SER A 104 3.95 19.04 5.41
N PRO A 105 3.53 18.10 6.29
CA PRO A 105 4.16 16.81 6.59
C PRO A 105 4.07 15.83 5.41
N PHE A 106 5.21 15.22 5.09
CA PHE A 106 5.35 14.34 3.93
C PHE A 106 4.92 12.93 4.31
N LYS A 107 3.84 12.42 3.70
CA LYS A 107 3.19 11.14 4.08
C LYS A 107 3.33 10.04 3.04
N ILE A 108 4.37 10.11 2.20
CA ILE A 108 4.58 9.14 1.12
C ILE A 108 5.37 7.95 1.65
N THR A 109 4.65 6.86 1.88
CA THR A 109 5.28 5.60 2.25
C THR A 109 6.06 5.04 1.06
N SER A 110 7.30 4.60 1.31
CA SER A 110 8.20 4.21 0.24
C SER A 110 8.86 2.85 0.54
N TYR A 111 8.73 1.91 -0.39
CA TYR A 111 9.48 0.64 -0.36
C TYR A 111 10.89 0.79 -0.89
N ARG A 112 11.08 1.70 -1.85
CA ARG A 112 12.39 2.10 -2.39
C ARG A 112 12.42 3.61 -2.55
N VAL A 113 13.58 4.20 -2.30
CA VAL A 113 13.84 5.64 -2.43
C VAL A 113 15.25 5.85 -2.98
N TRP A 114 15.41 6.78 -3.91
CA TRP A 114 16.71 7.13 -4.48
C TRP A 114 16.74 8.58 -4.96
N GLY A 115 17.93 9.13 -5.23
CA GLY A 115 18.13 10.52 -5.64
C GLY A 115 18.94 11.32 -4.61
N ASN A 116 18.56 12.58 -4.37
CA ASN A 116 19.30 13.49 -3.51
C ASN A 116 19.35 13.01 -2.04
N GLU A 117 20.47 12.44 -1.61
CA GLU A 117 20.61 11.87 -0.27
C GLU A 117 20.41 12.87 0.86
N ARG A 118 20.86 14.12 0.68
CA ARG A 118 20.75 15.15 1.73
C ARG A 118 19.28 15.45 2.02
N LEU A 119 18.48 15.54 0.95
CA LEU A 119 17.05 15.76 1.05
C LEU A 119 16.33 14.56 1.68
N ILE A 120 16.66 13.34 1.24
CA ILE A 120 16.12 12.10 1.81
C ILE A 120 16.43 11.99 3.31
N LYS A 121 17.69 12.24 3.71
CA LYS A 121 18.12 12.22 5.12
C LYS A 121 17.38 13.27 5.96
N LYS A 122 17.14 14.46 5.41
CA LYS A 122 16.35 15.53 6.07
C LYS A 122 14.89 15.08 6.32
N LEU A 123 14.26 14.46 5.31
CA LEU A 123 12.88 13.97 5.43
C LEU A 123 12.77 12.84 6.46
N ILE A 124 13.67 11.86 6.40
CA ILE A 124 13.75 10.77 7.40
C ILE A 124 13.97 11.32 8.81
N PHE A 125 14.83 12.33 8.97
CA PHE A 125 15.04 12.96 10.27
C PHE A 125 13.75 13.62 10.80
N SER A 126 13.00 14.33 9.94
CA SER A 126 11.69 14.88 10.31
C SER A 126 10.68 13.80 10.70
N GLU A 127 10.64 12.66 10.00
CA GLU A 127 9.77 11.53 10.33
C GLU A 127 10.11 10.97 11.72
N LYS A 128 11.40 10.76 11.99
CA LYS A 128 11.88 10.25 13.29
C LYS A 128 11.51 11.17 14.45
N LEU A 129 11.60 12.49 14.28
CA LEU A 129 11.18 13.45 15.31
C LEU A 129 9.68 13.36 15.63
N LYS A 130 8.86 12.86 14.70
CA LYS A 130 7.41 12.73 14.83
C LYS A 130 6.95 11.31 15.19
N GLY A 131 7.86 10.34 15.27
CA GLY A 131 7.51 8.93 15.43
C GLY A 131 6.77 8.35 14.22
N GLU A 132 6.99 8.94 13.03
CA GLU A 132 6.38 8.51 11.77
C GLU A 132 7.36 7.62 10.99
N GLU A 133 6.83 6.77 10.12
CA GLU A 133 7.61 5.88 9.25
C GLU A 133 6.97 5.90 7.85
N TYR A 134 7.48 6.77 6.97
CA TYR A 134 6.99 6.89 5.59
C TYR A 134 8.13 6.59 4.61
N ILE A 135 9.02 7.55 4.38
CA ILE A 135 10.23 7.35 3.57
C ILE A 135 11.13 6.34 4.25
N SER A 136 11.30 6.43 5.57
CA SER A 136 12.21 5.56 6.34
C SER A 136 11.92 4.06 6.23
N LEU A 137 10.69 3.67 5.87
CA LEU A 137 10.30 2.27 5.64
C LEU A 137 11.23 1.56 4.64
N HIS A 138 11.73 2.26 3.61
CA HIS A 138 12.58 1.65 2.58
C HIS A 138 13.84 0.96 3.14
N GLN A 139 14.28 1.38 4.33
CA GLN A 139 15.45 0.82 5.01
C GLN A 139 15.21 -0.61 5.51
N ASN A 140 13.95 -0.99 5.75
CA ASN A 140 13.55 -2.27 6.34
C ASN A 140 12.97 -3.26 5.31
N ILE A 141 12.70 -2.79 4.08
CA ILE A 141 12.16 -3.62 2.98
C ILE A 141 13.30 -4.21 2.16
N THR A 142 13.58 -5.50 2.33
CA THR A 142 14.54 -6.25 1.50
C THR A 142 14.02 -6.46 0.08
N ASP A 143 14.87 -6.93 -0.84
CA ASP A 143 14.45 -7.26 -2.21
C ASP A 143 13.43 -8.41 -2.24
N GLU A 144 13.60 -9.38 -1.34
CA GLU A 144 12.65 -10.49 -1.19
C GLU A 144 11.27 -10.01 -0.74
N LYS A 145 11.21 -9.13 0.28
CA LYS A 145 9.95 -8.52 0.74
C LYS A 145 9.31 -7.69 -0.37
N LEU A 146 10.10 -6.88 -1.08
CA LEU A 146 9.59 -6.09 -2.20
C LEU A 146 9.00 -6.97 -3.31
N LYS A 147 9.72 -8.03 -3.68
CA LYS A 147 9.26 -9.00 -4.68
C LYS A 147 7.94 -9.64 -4.25
N PHE A 148 7.82 -10.11 -3.02
CA PHE A 148 6.58 -10.66 -2.48
C PHE A 148 5.42 -9.65 -2.56
N ILE A 149 5.65 -8.40 -2.13
CA ILE A 149 4.64 -7.34 -2.16
C ILE A 149 4.14 -7.07 -3.58
N ILE A 150 5.06 -7.00 -4.56
CA ILE A 150 4.72 -6.75 -5.96
C ILE A 150 3.98 -7.95 -6.57
N GLU A 151 4.44 -9.16 -6.28
CA GLU A 151 3.81 -10.38 -6.77
C GLU A 151 2.36 -10.45 -6.29
N HIS A 152 2.06 -10.07 -5.05
CA HIS A 152 0.72 -10.14 -4.46
C HIS A 152 -0.06 -8.81 -4.47
N TYR A 153 0.44 -7.79 -5.16
CA TYR A 153 -0.08 -6.42 -5.07
C TYR A 153 -1.56 -6.30 -5.47
N LYS A 154 -2.44 -6.09 -4.48
CA LYS A 154 -3.88 -5.84 -4.65
C LYS A 154 -4.60 -6.93 -5.45
N GLN A 155 -4.20 -8.18 -5.25
CA GLN A 155 -4.82 -9.33 -5.89
C GLN A 155 -5.02 -10.50 -4.93
N TRP A 156 -5.84 -11.45 -5.37
CA TRP A 156 -6.08 -12.72 -4.69
C TRP A 156 -4.98 -13.72 -5.03
N ASP A 157 -4.56 -14.45 -4.02
CA ASP A 157 -3.66 -15.61 -4.08
C ASP A 157 -4.23 -16.70 -3.17
N ASP A 158 -4.71 -17.80 -3.75
CA ASP A 158 -5.33 -18.95 -3.05
C ASP A 158 -6.22 -18.58 -1.85
N ASP A 159 -7.22 -17.73 -2.11
CA ASP A 159 -8.23 -17.21 -1.16
C ASP A 159 -7.73 -16.21 -0.11
N ILE A 160 -6.53 -15.66 -0.33
CA ILE A 160 -5.94 -14.58 0.46
C ILE A 160 -5.76 -13.35 -0.42
N PHE A 161 -6.25 -12.20 0.01
CA PHE A 161 -6.08 -10.94 -0.72
C PHE A 161 -5.14 -10.01 0.04
N TYR A 162 -4.11 -9.52 -0.64
CA TYR A 162 -3.13 -8.61 -0.07
C TYR A 162 -3.36 -7.20 -0.59
N PHE A 163 -3.58 -6.25 0.32
CA PHE A 163 -3.82 -4.85 -0.02
C PHE A 163 -2.82 -3.96 0.69
N PRO A 164 -1.70 -3.62 0.03
CA PRO A 164 -0.74 -2.65 0.57
C PRO A 164 -1.36 -1.25 0.66
N TYR A 165 -1.24 -0.63 1.82
CA TYR A 165 -1.76 0.70 2.11
C TYR A 165 -0.95 1.38 3.23
N LEU A 166 -0.38 2.55 2.94
CA LEU A 166 0.60 3.21 3.79
C LEU A 166 1.72 2.22 4.13
N LYS A 167 2.17 2.17 5.38
CA LYS A 167 3.24 1.26 5.86
C LYS A 167 2.79 -0.18 6.08
N ASP A 168 1.49 -0.45 5.97
CA ASP A 168 0.90 -1.72 6.32
C ASP A 168 0.38 -2.45 5.07
N ILE A 169 0.19 -3.76 5.20
CA ILE A 169 -0.50 -4.61 4.23
C ILE A 169 -1.70 -5.20 4.93
N HIS A 170 -2.87 -4.96 4.35
CA HIS A 170 -4.09 -5.59 4.81
C HIS A 170 -4.23 -6.96 4.15
N VAL A 171 -4.33 -8.01 4.96
CA VAL A 171 -4.43 -9.39 4.49
C VAL A 171 -5.82 -9.91 4.79
N LEU A 172 -6.60 -10.19 3.74
CA LEU A 172 -7.99 -10.63 3.84
C LEU A 172 -8.09 -12.12 3.52
N PHE A 173 -8.81 -12.85 4.37
CA PHE A 173 -9.15 -14.25 4.13
C PHE A 173 -10.56 -14.36 3.57
N ARG A 174 -10.72 -15.05 2.45
CA ARG A 174 -12.02 -15.29 1.83
C ARG A 174 -12.76 -16.44 2.51
N VAL A 175 -14.08 -16.35 2.60
CA VAL A 175 -14.91 -17.54 2.86
C VAL A 175 -14.92 -18.41 1.59
N PRO A 176 -14.54 -19.69 1.65
CA PRO A 176 -14.47 -20.53 0.46
C PRO A 176 -15.81 -20.63 -0.27
N ASP A 177 -15.77 -20.67 -1.60
CA ASP A 177 -16.99 -20.66 -2.43
C ASP A 177 -17.84 -21.94 -2.31
N TYR A 178 -17.26 -23.03 -1.80
CA TYR A 178 -17.98 -24.28 -1.57
C TYR A 178 -18.83 -24.28 -0.29
N ILE A 179 -18.72 -23.26 0.56
CA ILE A 179 -19.52 -23.15 1.79
C ILE A 179 -20.95 -22.73 1.45
N SER A 180 -21.93 -23.41 2.06
CA SER A 180 -23.34 -23.12 1.82
C SER A 180 -23.69 -21.70 2.29
N SER A 181 -24.58 -21.03 1.57
CA SER A 181 -25.00 -19.65 1.89
C SER A 181 -25.60 -19.53 3.30
N SER A 182 -26.25 -20.59 3.80
CA SER A 182 -26.78 -20.68 5.17
C SER A 182 -25.68 -20.71 6.24
N GLU A 183 -24.47 -21.18 5.91
CA GLU A 183 -23.36 -21.33 6.85
C GLU A 183 -22.34 -20.19 6.79
N VAL A 184 -22.39 -19.31 5.77
CA VAL A 184 -21.42 -18.21 5.63
C VAL A 184 -21.35 -17.34 6.89
N SER A 185 -22.49 -17.02 7.51
CA SER A 185 -22.54 -16.18 8.72
C SER A 185 -21.83 -16.83 9.91
N ILE A 186 -22.02 -18.14 10.12
CA ILE A 186 -21.38 -18.86 11.23
C ILE A 186 -19.88 -19.04 10.96
N TYR A 187 -19.48 -19.24 9.70
CA TYR A 187 -18.07 -19.26 9.32
C TYR A 187 -17.39 -17.93 9.68
N ILE A 188 -18.00 -16.79 9.32
CA ILE A 188 -17.46 -15.46 9.63
C ILE A 188 -17.34 -15.26 11.15
N GLU A 189 -18.34 -15.68 11.92
CA GLU A 189 -18.35 -15.49 13.36
C GLU A 189 -17.27 -16.34 14.06
N ILE A 190 -17.12 -17.61 13.68
CA ILE A 190 -16.03 -18.46 14.18
C ILE A 190 -14.67 -17.92 13.71
N GLY A 191 -14.58 -17.45 12.45
CA GLY A 191 -13.40 -16.81 11.89
C GLY A 191 -12.95 -15.60 12.69
N ARG A 192 -13.89 -14.78 13.18
CA ARG A 192 -13.63 -13.64 14.07
C ARG A 192 -13.00 -14.10 15.39
N ILE A 193 -13.51 -15.15 16.02
CA ILE A 193 -12.96 -15.70 17.27
C ILE A 193 -11.54 -16.27 17.04
N LEU A 194 -11.34 -16.99 15.93
CA LEU A 194 -10.03 -17.57 15.60
C LEU A 194 -9.00 -16.49 15.24
N LYS A 195 -9.43 -15.40 14.58
CA LYS A 195 -8.59 -14.24 14.30
C LYS A 195 -7.99 -13.66 15.58
N GLU A 196 -8.77 -13.50 16.66
CA GLU A 196 -8.23 -13.01 17.94
C GLU A 196 -7.12 -13.90 18.49
N LYS A 197 -7.22 -15.22 18.32
CA LYS A 197 -6.15 -16.16 18.72
C LYS A 197 -4.89 -16.00 17.86
N VAL A 198 -5.04 -15.67 16.58
CA VAL A 198 -3.91 -15.38 15.70
C VAL A 198 -3.24 -14.08 16.10
N LEU A 199 -4.01 -13.02 16.36
CA LEU A 199 -3.49 -11.72 16.80
C LEU A 199 -2.70 -11.85 18.12
N GLN A 200 -3.14 -12.67 19.06
CA GLN A 200 -2.41 -12.94 20.32
C GLN A 200 -1.05 -13.62 20.11
N ARG A 201 -0.81 -14.26 18.96
CA ARG A 201 0.44 -14.98 18.67
C ARG A 201 1.54 -14.08 18.10
N TYR A 202 1.17 -12.94 17.51
CA TYR A 202 2.09 -12.03 16.83
C TYR A 202 1.91 -10.62 17.36
N ASP A 203 2.95 -10.07 18.01
CA ASP A 203 2.93 -8.75 18.66
C ASP A 203 2.83 -7.57 17.68
N PHE A 204 3.16 -7.79 16.40
CA PHE A 204 3.08 -6.79 15.34
C PHE A 204 1.84 -6.92 14.44
N LEU A 205 1.03 -7.95 14.59
CA LEU A 205 -0.22 -8.06 13.83
C LEU A 205 -1.32 -7.26 14.50
N GLU A 206 -2.02 -6.46 13.71
CA GLU A 206 -3.14 -5.66 14.19
C GLU A 206 -4.46 -6.14 13.61
N ASN A 207 -5.53 -5.90 14.39
CA ASN A 207 -6.89 -6.07 13.92
C ASN A 207 -7.17 -5.09 12.77
N SER A 208 -7.84 -5.57 11.73
CA SER A 208 -8.28 -4.75 10.61
C SER A 208 -9.70 -5.09 10.17
N TYR A 209 -10.25 -4.18 9.37
CA TYR A 209 -11.49 -4.36 8.63
C TYR A 209 -11.21 -4.22 7.12
N LYS A 210 -12.23 -4.54 6.33
CA LYS A 210 -12.23 -4.37 4.89
C LYS A 210 -12.37 -2.89 4.55
N LEU A 211 -11.30 -2.30 4.01
CA LEU A 211 -11.30 -0.90 3.60
C LEU A 211 -12.16 -0.70 2.34
N PRO A 212 -12.91 0.41 2.23
CA PRO A 212 -13.67 0.75 1.01
C PRO A 212 -12.80 0.74 -0.26
N GLU A 213 -11.56 1.18 -0.15
CA GLU A 213 -10.57 1.28 -1.23
C GLU A 213 -10.21 -0.08 -1.84
N MET A 214 -10.40 -1.18 -1.11
CA MET A 214 -10.10 -2.52 -1.59
C MET A 214 -11.05 -2.97 -2.72
N LYS A 215 -12.25 -2.38 -2.82
CA LYS A 215 -13.29 -2.76 -3.80
C LYS A 215 -13.67 -4.25 -3.83
N VAL A 216 -13.26 -5.01 -2.82
CA VAL A 216 -13.62 -6.42 -2.66
C VAL A 216 -15.12 -6.49 -2.34
N LYS A 217 -15.89 -7.38 -2.97
CA LYS A 217 -17.32 -7.57 -2.67
C LYS A 217 -17.62 -8.84 -1.89
N THR A 218 -16.71 -9.81 -1.96
CA THR A 218 -16.85 -11.11 -1.29
C THR A 218 -16.85 -10.97 0.24
N PRO A 219 -17.53 -11.88 0.95
CA PRO A 219 -17.43 -11.99 2.40
C PRO A 219 -16.00 -12.33 2.82
N ALA A 220 -15.53 -11.69 3.89
CA ALA A 220 -14.21 -11.93 4.46
C ALA A 220 -14.37 -12.63 5.81
N LEU A 221 -13.61 -13.72 5.99
CA LEU A 221 -13.53 -14.50 7.22
C LEU A 221 -12.74 -13.76 8.30
N ALA A 222 -11.62 -13.19 7.89
CA ALA A 222 -10.71 -12.44 8.76
C ALA A 222 -9.99 -11.38 7.92
N VAL A 223 -9.59 -10.29 8.58
CA VAL A 223 -8.73 -9.27 7.98
C VAL A 223 -7.67 -8.88 8.98
N PHE A 224 -6.41 -9.02 8.61
CA PHE A 224 -5.26 -8.64 9.41
C PHE A 224 -4.61 -7.40 8.82
N LYS A 225 -3.91 -6.65 9.64
CA LYS A 225 -2.99 -5.61 9.20
C LYS A 225 -1.60 -5.99 9.70
N VAL A 226 -0.64 -6.05 8.78
CA VAL A 226 0.75 -6.41 9.05
C VAL A 226 1.66 -5.31 8.51
N PRO A 227 2.68 -4.85 9.26
CA PRO A 227 3.69 -3.95 8.71
C PRO A 227 4.34 -4.55 7.47
N ALA A 228 4.53 -3.76 6.41
CA ALA A 228 5.04 -4.25 5.14
C ALA A 228 6.45 -4.87 5.27
N ASP A 229 7.25 -4.41 6.23
CA ASP A 229 8.56 -4.96 6.55
C ASP A 229 8.50 -6.29 7.32
N ARG A 230 7.35 -6.71 7.82
CA ARG A 230 7.15 -7.99 8.53
C ARG A 230 6.32 -8.99 7.73
N ILE A 231 6.01 -8.70 6.46
CA ILE A 231 5.08 -9.51 5.64
C ILE A 231 5.51 -10.97 5.47
N LEU A 232 6.83 -11.24 5.42
CA LEU A 232 7.38 -12.59 5.28
C LEU A 232 7.56 -13.33 6.61
N ASP A 233 7.34 -12.67 7.75
CA ASP A 233 7.47 -13.27 9.07
C ASP A 233 6.25 -14.12 9.44
N VAL A 234 5.20 -14.07 8.62
CA VAL A 234 3.91 -14.72 8.85
C VAL A 234 3.51 -15.56 7.64
N ASP A 235 3.31 -16.85 7.87
CA ASP A 235 2.72 -17.75 6.87
C ASP A 235 1.20 -17.62 6.88
N PHE A 236 0.68 -16.63 6.16
CA PHE A 236 -0.75 -16.39 6.05
C PHE A 236 -1.51 -17.54 5.41
N LYS A 237 -0.88 -18.33 4.53
CA LYS A 237 -1.50 -19.49 3.89
C LYS A 237 -1.76 -20.60 4.89
N SER A 238 -0.75 -20.95 5.68
CA SER A 238 -0.90 -21.92 6.77
C SER A 238 -1.93 -21.48 7.81
N ILE A 239 -1.97 -20.18 8.15
CA ILE A 239 -2.99 -19.65 9.06
C ILE A 239 -4.38 -19.80 8.43
N TYR A 240 -4.56 -19.41 7.17
CA TYR A 240 -5.83 -19.53 6.45
C TYR A 240 -6.35 -20.97 6.48
N ASP A 241 -5.52 -21.94 6.07
CA ASP A 241 -5.90 -23.35 6.00
C ASP A 241 -6.30 -23.89 7.39
N GLN A 242 -5.56 -23.49 8.44
CA GLN A 242 -5.88 -23.85 9.82
C GLN A 242 -7.20 -23.24 10.30
N VAL A 243 -7.47 -21.98 9.97
CA VAL A 243 -8.71 -21.31 10.32
C VAL A 243 -9.88 -22.02 9.63
N ILE A 244 -9.81 -22.26 8.32
CA ILE A 244 -10.85 -22.97 7.56
C ILE A 244 -11.11 -24.35 8.14
N LYS A 245 -10.06 -25.15 8.36
CA LYS A 245 -10.19 -26.51 8.91
C LYS A 245 -10.83 -26.52 10.30
N LYS A 246 -10.46 -25.58 11.17
CA LYS A 246 -11.03 -25.48 12.53
C LYS A 246 -12.48 -25.00 12.49
N THR A 247 -12.80 -24.02 11.64
CA THR A 247 -14.16 -23.54 11.47
C THR A 247 -15.07 -24.64 10.95
N ALA A 248 -14.66 -25.37 9.91
CA ALA A 248 -15.43 -26.48 9.36
C ALA A 248 -15.77 -27.53 10.42
N LYS A 249 -14.79 -27.93 11.23
CA LYS A 249 -15.00 -28.86 12.34
C LYS A 249 -16.02 -28.36 13.37
N ILE A 250 -15.98 -27.07 13.71
CA ILE A 250 -16.93 -26.49 14.68
C ILE A 250 -18.35 -26.46 14.07
N VAL A 251 -18.49 -26.10 12.79
CA VAL A 251 -19.79 -26.07 12.12
C VAL A 251 -20.38 -27.48 11.99
N GLU A 252 -19.58 -28.49 11.68
CA GLU A 252 -20.00 -29.89 11.68
C GLU A 252 -20.58 -30.30 13.04
N GLN A 253 -19.89 -29.97 14.14
CA GLN A 253 -20.38 -30.23 15.50
C GLN A 253 -21.69 -29.52 15.83
N ILE A 254 -21.91 -28.33 15.27
CA ILE A 254 -23.16 -27.57 15.46
C ILE A 254 -24.30 -28.24 14.70
N ASN A 255 -24.04 -28.72 13.48
CA ASN A 255 -25.03 -29.39 12.64
C ASN A 255 -25.45 -30.77 13.18
N GLU A 256 -24.62 -31.40 14.02
CA GLU A 256 -24.94 -32.65 14.73
C GLU A 256 -25.86 -32.44 15.94
N ILE A 257 -26.11 -31.20 16.38
CA ILE A 257 -26.97 -30.92 17.54
C ILE A 257 -28.43 -31.14 17.15
N GLU A 258 -29.03 -32.19 17.70
CA GLU A 258 -30.47 -32.42 17.61
C GLU A 258 -31.22 -31.45 18.54
N ILE A 259 -32.24 -30.79 18.01
CA ILE A 259 -33.19 -30.01 18.79
C ILE A 259 -34.41 -30.90 19.02
N GLU A 260 -34.62 -31.33 20.26
CA GLU A 260 -35.88 -31.96 20.65
C GLU A 260 -37.00 -30.93 20.54
N LEU A 261 -37.94 -31.17 19.62
CA LEU A 261 -39.13 -30.34 19.38
C LEU A 261 -40.32 -30.80 20.22
#